data_AF-A0A5C3LW87-F1
#
_entry.id   AF-A0A5C3LW87-F1
#
_cell.length_a   1.000
_cell.length_b   1.000
_cell.length_c   1.000
_cell.angle_alpha   90.00
_cell.angle_beta   90.00
_cell.angle_gamma   90.00
#
_symmetry.space_group_name_H-M   'P 1'
#
loop_
_entity.id
_entity.type
_entity.pdbx_description
1 polymer ?
#
loop_
_entity_poly.entity_id
_entity_poly.type
_entity_poly.pdbx_seq_one_letter_code
_entity_poly.pdbx_strand_id
1 'polypeptide(L)'
;MFSKTFFYVALIVLAASEQVLCREKWFERHNRAVLLHPRRFGQEQPAVLQKLTAACPGDVCGSLAGQAVTPLLAAQPECSQQDLADVIIDTSKQFDAATQANMVAIAIEYRQAEKNTPPDFTTNPPSLRNSVFCQKAPKNPELNGLVQAQDPANDPDLFFDPATKSTVRRGDQANTAPFAG
;
A
#
# COMPACT_ATOMS: atom_id res chain seq x y z
N MET A 1 25.83 -54.66 36.63
CA MET A 1 26.52 -53.34 36.56
C MET A 1 25.88 -52.32 35.61
N PHE A 2 24.74 -52.62 34.95
CA PHE A 2 24.13 -51.72 33.94
C PHE A 2 23.15 -50.65 34.48
N SER A 3 22.66 -50.78 35.71
CA SER A 3 21.61 -49.89 36.24
C SER A 3 22.11 -48.48 36.60
N LYS A 4 23.36 -48.35 37.04
CA LYS A 4 23.91 -47.04 37.46
C LYS A 4 24.22 -46.18 36.24
N THR A 5 24.76 -46.77 35.17
CA THR A 5 25.11 -46.08 33.93
C THR A 5 23.88 -45.49 33.24
N PHE A 6 22.76 -46.22 33.22
CA PHE A 6 21.49 -45.71 32.66
C PHE A 6 20.95 -44.50 33.43
N PHE A 7 21.08 -44.52 34.76
CA PHE A 7 20.65 -43.41 35.61
C PHE A 7 21.48 -42.15 35.36
N TYR A 8 22.81 -42.28 35.25
CA TYR A 8 23.69 -41.16 34.93
C TYR A 8 23.45 -40.61 33.51
N VAL A 9 23.21 -41.47 32.52
CA VAL A 9 22.89 -41.03 31.15
C VAL A 9 21.56 -40.28 31.10
N ALA A 10 20.52 -40.77 31.80
CA ALA A 10 19.24 -40.06 31.88
C ALA A 10 19.37 -38.69 32.57
N LEU A 11 20.18 -38.61 33.63
CA LEU A 11 20.43 -37.35 34.34
C LEU A 11 21.19 -36.35 33.48
N ILE A 12 22.14 -36.81 32.66
CA ILE A 12 22.88 -35.97 31.72
C ILE A 12 21.97 -35.45 30.60
N VAL A 13 21.07 -36.28 30.05
CA VAL A 13 20.13 -35.85 29.00
C VAL A 13 19.14 -34.79 29.53
N LEU A 14 18.67 -34.93 30.77
CA LEU A 14 17.80 -33.94 31.43
C LEU A 14 18.56 -32.67 31.86
N ALA A 15 19.84 -32.77 32.20
CA ALA A 15 20.67 -31.60 32.54
C ALA A 15 21.21 -30.85 31.32
N ALA A 16 21.37 -31.52 30.18
CA ALA A 16 21.84 -30.95 28.93
C ALA A 16 20.69 -30.49 28.00
N SER A 17 19.43 -30.72 28.38
CA SER A 17 18.31 -30.06 27.74
C SER A 17 18.28 -28.60 28.19
N GLU A 18 19.15 -27.78 27.62
CA GLU A 18 18.89 -26.34 27.58
C GLU A 18 17.51 -26.19 26.93
N GLN A 19 16.53 -25.76 27.72
CA GLN A 19 15.29 -25.28 27.15
C GLN A 19 15.70 -24.13 26.24
N VAL A 20 15.68 -24.37 24.92
CA VAL A 20 15.74 -23.31 23.94
C VAL A 20 14.44 -22.53 24.14
N LEU A 21 14.46 -21.63 25.12
CA LEU A 21 13.52 -20.55 25.24
C LEU A 21 13.83 -19.68 24.03
N CYS A 22 13.26 -20.05 22.88
CA CYS A 22 13.05 -19.12 21.79
C CYS A 22 12.30 -17.95 22.42
N ARG A 23 13.06 -16.92 22.81
CA ARG A 23 12.50 -15.64 23.17
C ARG A 23 12.00 -15.09 21.84
N GLU A 24 10.78 -15.47 21.47
CA GLU A 24 10.02 -14.74 20.48
C GLU A 24 10.10 -13.29 20.93
N LYS A 25 10.87 -12.48 20.21
CA LYS A 25 10.88 -11.04 20.45
C LYS A 25 9.57 -10.55 19.89
N TRP A 26 8.54 -10.58 20.71
CA TRP A 26 7.31 -9.86 20.44
C TRP A 26 7.73 -8.40 20.32
N PHE A 27 7.51 -7.81 19.15
CA PHE A 27 7.71 -6.38 19.00
C PHE A 27 6.74 -5.72 19.97
N GLU A 28 7.26 -4.95 20.91
CA GLU A 28 6.47 -4.24 21.90
C GLU A 28 6.63 -2.74 21.64
N ARG A 29 5.49 -2.03 21.58
CA ARG A 29 5.45 -0.57 21.55
C ARG A 29 4.52 -0.13 22.67
N HIS A 30 5.07 0.56 23.66
CA HIS A 30 4.34 1.04 24.85
C HIS A 30 3.69 -0.12 25.66
N ASN A 31 4.45 -1.18 25.94
CA ASN A 31 3.99 -2.37 26.70
C ASN A 31 2.75 -3.06 26.11
N ARG A 32 2.58 -2.98 24.79
CA ARG A 32 1.56 -3.70 24.04
C ARG A 32 2.23 -4.47 22.92
N ALA A 33 1.75 -5.68 22.66
CA ALA A 33 2.12 -6.46 21.49
C ALA A 33 1.82 -5.65 20.23
N VAL A 34 2.83 -5.49 19.37
CA VAL A 34 2.68 -4.91 18.04
C VAL A 34 2.16 -6.02 17.14
N LEU A 35 0.87 -5.98 16.84
CA LEU A 35 0.27 -6.82 15.80
C LEU A 35 0.64 -6.21 14.44
N LEU A 36 1.60 -6.85 13.76
CA LEU A 36 1.96 -6.49 12.40
C LEU A 36 0.92 -7.09 11.46
N HIS A 37 0.02 -6.25 10.96
CA HIS A 37 -0.84 -6.62 9.84
C HIS A 37 -0.08 -6.32 8.54
N PRO A 38 0.00 -7.27 7.59
CA PRO A 38 0.59 -6.99 6.30
C PRO A 38 -0.15 -5.84 5.62
N ARG A 39 0.59 -4.97 4.91
CA ARG A 39 -0.06 -3.97 4.07
C ARG A 39 -0.84 -4.71 2.98
N ARG A 40 -2.14 -4.47 2.88
CA ARG A 40 -2.94 -5.04 1.81
C ARG A 40 -2.80 -4.15 0.59
N PHE A 41 -1.81 -4.51 -0.20
CA PHE A 41 -1.75 -4.19 -1.62
C PHE A 41 -1.95 -5.51 -2.37
N GLY A 42 -2.63 -5.50 -3.51
CA GLY A 42 -2.50 -6.60 -4.47
C GLY A 42 -1.06 -6.79 -4.96
N GLN A 43 -0.22 -5.75 -4.88
CA GLN A 43 1.22 -5.72 -5.22
C GLN A 43 1.99 -4.79 -4.25
N GLU A 44 2.88 -5.33 -3.41
CA GLU A 44 3.64 -4.54 -2.42
C GLU A 44 4.47 -3.39 -3.02
N GLN A 45 4.85 -3.52 -4.29
CA GLN A 45 5.40 -2.45 -5.11
C GLN A 45 4.78 -2.56 -6.51
N PRO A 46 3.91 -1.62 -6.93
CA PRO A 46 3.31 -1.71 -8.25
C PRO A 46 4.38 -1.53 -9.33
N ALA A 47 4.34 -2.40 -10.35
CA ALA A 47 5.34 -2.44 -11.43
C ALA A 47 5.46 -1.09 -12.17
N VAL A 48 4.40 -0.29 -12.18
CA VAL A 48 4.36 1.06 -12.75
C VAL A 48 5.44 1.99 -12.19
N LEU A 49 5.86 1.82 -10.92
CA LEU A 49 6.92 2.64 -10.33
C LEU A 49 8.27 2.35 -10.97
N GLN A 50 8.55 1.08 -11.28
CA GLN A 50 9.79 0.71 -11.97
C GLN A 50 9.76 1.17 -13.44
N LYS A 51 8.60 1.06 -14.10
CA LYS A 51 8.41 1.60 -15.45
C LYS A 51 8.66 3.10 -15.49
N LEU A 52 8.15 3.85 -14.51
CA LEU A 52 8.35 5.30 -14.41
C LEU A 52 9.83 5.64 -14.24
N THR A 53 10.56 4.95 -13.37
CA THR A 53 12.01 5.15 -13.22
C THR A 53 12.76 4.91 -14.53
N ALA A 54 12.37 3.90 -15.30
CA ALA A 54 13.00 3.55 -16.57
C ALA A 54 12.48 4.36 -17.77
N ALA A 55 11.48 5.22 -17.60
CA ALA A 55 10.77 5.86 -18.70
C ALA A 55 11.61 6.89 -19.44
N CYS A 56 12.52 7.57 -18.75
CA CYS A 56 13.39 8.58 -19.33
C CYS A 56 14.78 8.59 -18.66
N PRO A 57 15.84 8.93 -19.41
CA PRO A 57 17.18 9.08 -18.85
C PRO A 57 17.28 10.31 -17.94
N GLY A 58 17.96 10.16 -16.79
CA GLY A 58 18.31 11.25 -15.88
C GLY A 58 17.48 11.31 -14.59
N ASP A 59 17.80 12.30 -13.75
CA ASP A 59 17.25 12.44 -12.38
C ASP A 59 15.74 12.72 -12.35
N VAL A 60 15.15 13.19 -13.45
CA VAL A 60 13.73 13.58 -13.50
C VAL A 60 12.82 12.38 -13.27
N CYS A 61 12.97 11.30 -14.06
CA CYS A 61 12.12 10.11 -13.91
C CYS A 61 12.37 9.38 -12.59
N GLY A 62 13.62 9.36 -12.11
CA GLY A 62 13.95 8.84 -10.79
C GLY A 62 13.28 9.62 -9.66
N SER A 63 13.28 10.96 -9.75
CA SER A 63 12.59 11.83 -8.77
C SER A 63 11.07 11.65 -8.81
N LEU A 64 10.46 11.59 -10.00
CA LEU A 64 9.03 11.33 -10.15
C LEU A 64 8.63 9.96 -9.57
N ALA A 65 9.43 8.92 -9.82
CA ALA A 65 9.20 7.60 -9.26
C ALA A 65 9.32 7.57 -7.73
N GLY A 66 10.29 8.29 -7.16
CA GLY A 66 10.40 8.46 -5.70
C GLY A 66 9.19 9.18 -5.11
N GLN A 67 8.69 10.22 -5.78
CA GLN A 67 7.47 10.93 -5.37
C GLN A 67 6.22 10.04 -5.48
N ALA A 68 6.15 9.15 -6.47
CA ALA A 68 5.01 8.28 -6.74
C ALA A 68 4.69 7.24 -5.67
N VAL A 69 5.61 6.96 -4.74
CA VAL A 69 5.31 6.09 -3.60
C VAL A 69 4.36 6.77 -2.62
N THR A 70 4.54 8.08 -2.39
CA THR A 70 3.85 8.79 -1.32
C THR A 70 2.33 8.80 -1.52
N PRO A 71 1.77 9.22 -2.67
CA PRO A 71 0.32 9.28 -2.90
C PRO A 71 -0.43 7.95 -2.76
N LEU A 72 0.27 6.82 -2.94
CA LEU A 72 -0.29 5.48 -2.79
C LEU A 72 -0.46 5.05 -1.32
N LEU A 73 0.06 5.84 -0.37
CA LEU A 73 -0.08 5.56 1.05
C LEU A 73 -1.47 5.96 1.55
N ALA A 74 -1.99 5.16 2.48
CA ALA A 74 -3.32 5.34 3.09
C ALA A 74 -3.59 6.74 3.62
N ALA A 75 -2.62 7.34 4.30
CA ALA A 75 -2.79 8.63 4.96
C ALA A 75 -2.75 9.83 3.99
N GLN A 76 -2.44 9.62 2.71
CA GLN A 76 -2.40 10.73 1.76
C GLN A 76 -3.79 11.17 1.32
N PRO A 77 -3.94 12.45 0.93
CA PRO A 77 -5.19 12.99 0.40
C PRO A 77 -5.73 12.16 -0.77
N GLU A 78 -7.05 12.14 -0.94
CA GLU A 78 -7.79 11.36 -1.94
C GLU A 78 -7.36 11.68 -3.37
N CYS A 79 -7.03 12.94 -3.67
CA CYS A 79 -6.64 13.38 -5.01
C CYS A 79 -5.13 13.34 -5.29
N SER A 80 -4.29 13.10 -4.28
CA SER A 80 -2.82 13.22 -4.43
C SER A 80 -2.23 12.30 -5.52
N GLN A 81 -2.84 11.13 -5.75
CA GLN A 81 -2.42 10.21 -6.81
C GLN A 81 -2.75 10.76 -8.20
N GLN A 82 -3.92 11.38 -8.37
CA GLN A 82 -4.29 12.04 -9.61
C GLN A 82 -3.40 13.24 -9.90
N ASP A 83 -3.14 14.04 -8.87
CA ASP A 83 -2.30 15.24 -8.99
C ASP A 83 -0.88 14.89 -9.43
N LEU A 84 -0.32 13.79 -8.92
CA LEU A 84 0.98 13.33 -9.39
C LEU A 84 0.92 12.74 -10.79
N ALA A 85 -0.15 12.00 -11.16
CA ALA A 85 -0.32 11.52 -12.53
C ALA A 85 -0.36 12.70 -13.53
N ASP A 86 -1.03 13.79 -13.17
CA ASP A 86 -1.05 15.04 -13.93
C ASP A 86 0.36 15.65 -14.05
N VAL A 87 1.14 15.66 -12.97
CA VAL A 87 2.53 16.11 -12.99
C VAL A 87 3.40 15.24 -13.90
N ILE A 88 3.20 13.91 -13.93
CA ILE A 88 3.95 13.02 -14.83
C ILE A 88 3.63 13.38 -16.30
N ILE A 89 2.36 13.61 -16.64
CA ILE A 89 1.94 14.02 -17.99
C ILE A 89 2.50 15.40 -18.34
N ASP A 90 2.43 16.38 -17.44
CA ASP A 90 3.00 17.70 -17.68
C ASP A 90 4.51 17.65 -17.88
N THR A 91 5.21 16.87 -17.06
CA THR A 91 6.66 16.67 -17.17
C THR A 91 7.04 15.98 -18.47
N SER A 92 6.18 15.08 -18.97
CA SER A 92 6.44 14.34 -20.22
C SER A 92 6.60 15.27 -21.44
N LYS A 93 5.98 16.45 -21.41
CA LYS A 93 5.98 17.44 -22.52
C LYS A 93 7.35 18.05 -22.81
N GLN A 94 8.32 17.88 -21.91
CA GLN A 94 9.69 18.37 -22.13
C GLN A 94 10.58 17.40 -22.92
N PHE A 95 10.13 16.15 -23.14
CA PHE A 95 10.89 15.10 -23.81
C PHE A 95 10.48 14.94 -25.28
N ASP A 96 11.19 14.08 -26.00
CA ASP A 96 10.84 13.70 -27.36
C ASP A 96 9.51 12.91 -27.39
N ALA A 97 8.88 12.87 -28.56
CA ALA A 97 7.53 12.31 -28.71
C ALA A 97 7.42 10.84 -28.25
N ALA A 98 8.46 10.03 -28.41
CA ALA A 98 8.43 8.62 -27.98
C ALA A 98 8.46 8.50 -26.46
N THR A 99 9.35 9.23 -25.79
CA THR A 99 9.43 9.29 -24.33
C THR A 99 8.15 9.89 -23.74
N GLN A 100 7.64 10.97 -24.35
CA GLN A 100 6.40 11.61 -23.93
C GLN A 100 5.23 10.62 -23.94
N ALA A 101 5.03 9.92 -25.05
CA ALA A 101 3.96 8.93 -25.18
C ALA A 101 4.09 7.79 -24.13
N ASN A 102 5.31 7.32 -23.88
CA ASN A 102 5.57 6.31 -22.86
C ASN A 102 5.21 6.81 -21.44
N MET A 103 5.64 8.03 -21.09
CA MET A 103 5.34 8.63 -19.78
C MET A 103 3.84 8.86 -19.58
N VAL A 104 3.12 9.27 -20.62
CA VAL A 104 1.65 9.42 -20.58
C VAL A 104 0.97 8.06 -20.31
N ALA A 105 1.40 7.01 -21.01
CA ALA A 105 0.87 5.65 -20.77
C ALA A 105 1.13 5.18 -19.32
N ILE A 106 2.33 5.48 -18.80
CA ILE A 106 2.69 5.19 -17.40
C ILE A 106 1.84 5.99 -16.41
N ALA A 107 1.55 7.26 -16.70
CA ALA A 107 0.69 8.09 -15.84
C ALA A 107 -0.74 7.53 -15.77
N ILE A 108 -1.29 7.04 -16.88
CA ILE A 108 -2.59 6.36 -16.94
C ILE A 108 -2.56 5.09 -16.08
N GLU A 109 -1.56 4.22 -16.25
CA GLU A 109 -1.39 3.02 -15.44
C GLU A 109 -1.24 3.37 -13.94
N TYR A 110 -0.48 4.41 -13.62
CA TYR A 110 -0.26 4.87 -12.26
C TYR A 110 -1.53 5.42 -11.62
N ARG A 111 -2.38 6.13 -12.39
CA ARG A 111 -3.67 6.62 -11.91
C ARG A 111 -4.60 5.50 -11.48
N GLN A 112 -4.47 4.33 -12.14
CA GLN A 112 -5.24 3.12 -11.87
C GLN A 112 -4.57 2.20 -10.85
N ALA A 113 -3.36 2.50 -10.38
CA ALA A 113 -2.72 1.71 -9.34
C ALA A 113 -3.53 1.72 -8.04
N GLU A 114 -3.49 0.62 -7.31
CA GLU A 114 -4.18 0.47 -6.03
C GLU A 114 -3.56 1.38 -4.97
N LYS A 115 -4.41 2.06 -4.20
CA LYS A 115 -4.00 2.86 -3.04
C LYS A 115 -4.21 2.05 -1.76
N ASN A 116 -3.19 2.01 -0.91
CA ASN A 116 -3.26 1.29 0.35
C ASN A 116 -4.37 1.82 1.24
N THR A 117 -5.08 0.93 1.92
CA THR A 117 -6.07 1.28 2.95
C THR A 117 -5.88 0.39 4.18
N PRO A 118 -5.96 0.94 5.40
CA PRO A 118 -5.89 0.12 6.58
C PRO A 118 -7.22 -0.62 6.77
N PRO A 119 -7.22 -1.87 7.27
CA PRO A 119 -8.44 -2.49 7.80
C PRO A 119 -9.05 -1.66 8.93
N ASP A 120 -10.35 -1.82 9.15
CA ASP A 120 -11.04 -1.27 10.31
C ASP A 120 -10.88 -2.18 11.52
N PHE A 121 -9.90 -1.85 12.37
CA PHE A 121 -9.60 -2.60 13.59
C PHE A 121 -10.61 -2.40 14.73
N THR A 122 -11.66 -1.59 14.55
CA THR A 122 -12.74 -1.47 15.54
C THR A 122 -13.71 -2.66 15.49
N THR A 123 -13.61 -3.48 14.44
CA THR A 123 -14.43 -4.68 14.22
C THR A 123 -13.59 -5.96 14.39
N ASN A 124 -14.24 -7.07 14.73
CA ASN A 124 -13.60 -8.38 14.85
C ASN A 124 -14.47 -9.46 14.17
N PRO A 125 -14.04 -10.05 13.03
CA PRO A 125 -12.77 -9.79 12.33
C PRO A 125 -12.70 -8.37 11.75
N PRO A 126 -11.48 -7.78 11.56
CA PRO A 126 -11.35 -6.45 10.98
C PRO A 126 -11.95 -6.36 9.58
N SER A 127 -12.80 -5.37 9.34
CA SER A 127 -13.39 -5.12 8.04
C SER A 127 -12.38 -4.49 7.07
N LEU A 128 -12.43 -4.90 5.81
CA LEU A 128 -11.57 -4.41 4.74
C LEU A 128 -12.26 -3.26 4.01
N ARG A 129 -11.50 -2.23 3.62
CA ARG A 129 -12.05 -0.94 3.18
C ARG A 129 -11.42 -0.47 1.88
N ASN A 130 -12.22 0.11 1.02
CA ASN A 130 -11.78 0.79 -0.20
C ASN A 130 -11.17 2.16 0.09
N SER A 131 -10.38 2.69 -0.83
CA SER A 131 -9.94 4.09 -0.76
C SER A 131 -11.04 4.99 -1.30
N VAL A 132 -11.28 6.14 -0.68
CA VAL A 132 -12.17 7.17 -1.26
C VAL A 132 -11.64 7.65 -2.62
N PHE A 133 -12.54 8.09 -3.49
CA PHE A 133 -12.26 8.58 -4.84
C PHE A 133 -11.99 10.08 -4.86
N CYS A 134 -11.03 10.51 -5.69
CA CYS A 134 -10.84 11.94 -5.95
C CYS A 134 -12.11 12.55 -6.56
N GLN A 135 -12.55 13.69 -6.03
CA GLN A 135 -13.74 14.43 -6.51
C GLN A 135 -13.38 15.70 -7.30
N LYS A 136 -12.18 15.71 -7.88
CA LYS A 136 -11.64 16.82 -8.65
C LYS A 136 -11.43 16.34 -10.08
N ALA A 137 -11.80 17.16 -11.07
CA ALA A 137 -11.45 16.90 -12.46
C ALA A 137 -9.92 16.90 -12.63
N PRO A 138 -9.35 15.97 -13.43
CA PRO A 138 -7.92 15.99 -13.72
C PRO A 138 -7.56 17.20 -14.57
N LYS A 139 -6.30 17.63 -14.47
CA LYS A 139 -5.78 18.74 -15.28
C LYS A 139 -5.58 18.31 -16.73
N ASN A 140 -5.07 17.09 -16.94
CA ASN A 140 -4.80 16.53 -18.24
C ASN A 140 -5.95 15.59 -18.68
N PRO A 141 -6.49 15.75 -19.90
CA PRO A 141 -7.67 15.03 -20.36
C PRO A 141 -7.45 13.51 -20.49
N GLU A 142 -6.20 13.05 -20.59
CA GLU A 142 -5.82 11.64 -20.65
C GLU A 142 -6.20 10.87 -19.39
N LEU A 143 -6.45 11.58 -18.27
CA LEU A 143 -6.88 10.98 -17.00
C LEU A 143 -8.39 11.01 -16.78
N ASN A 144 -9.17 11.54 -17.74
CA ASN A 144 -10.61 11.66 -17.59
C ASN A 144 -11.29 10.29 -17.41
N GLY A 145 -12.15 10.19 -16.39
CA GLY A 145 -12.87 8.97 -16.06
C GLY A 145 -12.02 7.86 -15.42
N LEU A 146 -10.72 8.09 -15.22
CA LEU A 146 -9.86 7.13 -14.54
C LEU A 146 -9.94 7.26 -13.02
N VAL A 147 -10.12 6.12 -12.36
CA VAL A 147 -10.10 6.00 -10.91
C VAL A 147 -9.03 5.01 -10.48
N GLN A 148 -8.55 5.17 -9.26
CA GLN A 148 -7.63 4.22 -8.66
C GLN A 148 -8.31 2.86 -8.46
N ALA A 149 -7.57 1.78 -8.65
CA ALA A 149 -8.06 0.44 -8.39
C ALA A 149 -8.36 0.25 -6.89
N GLN A 150 -9.30 -0.66 -6.63
CA GLN A 150 -9.71 -1.09 -5.30
C GLN A 150 -9.42 -2.59 -5.17
N ASP A 151 -8.96 -3.04 -4.00
CA ASP A 151 -8.77 -4.47 -3.74
C ASP A 151 -10.12 -5.20 -3.83
N PRO A 152 -10.28 -6.21 -4.70
CA PRO A 152 -11.54 -6.96 -4.82
C PRO A 152 -11.95 -7.71 -3.54
N ALA A 153 -11.03 -7.91 -2.59
CA ALA A 153 -11.33 -8.49 -1.29
C ALA A 153 -11.94 -7.49 -0.29
N ASN A 154 -11.94 -6.19 -0.59
CA ASN A 154 -12.54 -5.17 0.27
C ASN A 154 -14.08 -5.27 0.27
N ASP A 155 -14.69 -4.85 1.38
CA ASP A 155 -16.13 -4.65 1.42
C ASP A 155 -16.52 -3.49 0.49
N PRO A 156 -17.39 -3.71 -0.51
CA PRO A 156 -17.75 -2.69 -1.49
C PRO A 156 -18.42 -1.46 -0.87
N ASP A 157 -19.00 -1.59 0.32
CA ASP A 157 -19.73 -0.51 0.99
C ASP A 157 -18.90 0.25 2.00
N LEU A 158 -17.67 -0.19 2.31
CA LEU A 158 -16.80 0.45 3.28
C LEU A 158 -15.62 1.15 2.62
N PHE A 159 -15.39 2.40 3.00
CA PHE A 159 -14.30 3.22 2.51
C PHE A 159 -13.49 3.77 3.68
N PHE A 160 -12.19 3.96 3.49
CA PHE A 160 -11.32 4.68 4.41
C PHE A 160 -11.15 6.12 3.92
N ASP A 161 -11.55 7.07 4.75
CA ASP A 161 -11.33 8.49 4.49
C ASP A 161 -10.04 8.96 5.18
N PRO A 162 -9.02 9.44 4.43
CA PRO A 162 -7.77 9.92 5.00
C PRO A 162 -7.91 11.23 5.80
N ALA A 163 -8.92 12.06 5.52
CA ALA A 163 -9.14 13.33 6.20
C ALA A 163 -9.70 13.10 7.62
N THR A 164 -10.70 12.22 7.75
CA THR A 164 -11.30 11.89 9.06
C THR A 164 -10.60 10.71 9.75
N LYS A 165 -9.78 9.95 9.02
CA LYS A 165 -9.11 8.72 9.46
C LYS A 165 -10.10 7.65 9.95
N SER A 166 -11.31 7.64 9.40
CA SER A 166 -12.40 6.77 9.80
C SER A 166 -12.93 5.95 8.62
N THR A 167 -13.76 4.96 8.95
CA THR A 167 -14.60 4.28 7.97
C THR A 167 -15.78 5.16 7.60
N VAL A 168 -16.12 5.19 6.32
CA VAL A 168 -17.29 5.88 5.76
C VAL A 168 -18.05 4.90 4.86
N ARG A 169 -19.38 4.94 4.84
CA ARG A 169 -20.16 4.02 4.02
C ARG A 169 -20.42 4.62 2.65
N ARG A 170 -20.60 3.74 1.66
CA ARG A 170 -21.05 4.12 0.32
C ARG A 170 -22.31 4.98 0.39
N GLY A 171 -22.27 6.15 -0.24
CA GLY A 171 -23.38 7.10 -0.27
C GLY A 171 -23.38 8.13 0.86
N ASP A 172 -22.61 7.94 1.92
CA ASP A 172 -22.53 8.92 3.03
C ASP A 172 -21.85 10.23 2.59
N GLN A 173 -20.97 10.16 1.60
CA GLN A 173 -20.21 11.29 1.07
C GLN A 173 -19.85 11.11 -0.40
N ALA A 174 -19.66 12.22 -1.12
CA ALA A 174 -19.45 12.22 -2.58
C ALA A 174 -18.25 11.37 -3.03
N ASN A 175 -17.14 11.41 -2.26
CA ASN A 175 -15.92 10.65 -2.53
C ASN A 175 -16.04 9.13 -2.29
N THR A 176 -17.23 8.60 -2.02
CA THR A 176 -17.51 7.16 -2.02
C THR A 176 -17.98 6.62 -3.38
N ALA A 177 -18.11 7.51 -4.37
CA ALA A 177 -18.36 7.18 -5.76
C ALA A 177 -17.32 7.85 -6.67
N PRO A 178 -17.02 7.28 -7.86
CA PRO A 178 -16.23 7.94 -8.88
C PRO A 178 -16.74 9.34 -9.20
N PHE A 179 -15.82 10.26 -9.50
CA PHE A 179 -16.16 11.61 -9.94
C PHE A 179 -17.03 11.56 -11.21
N ALA A 180 -18.18 12.24 -11.18
CA ALA A 180 -19.19 12.17 -12.25
C ALA A 180 -19.06 13.23 -13.35
N GLY A 181 -18.06 14.13 -13.26
CA GLY A 181 -17.86 15.22 -14.22
C GLY A 181 -18.38 16.56 -13.73
#